data_AF-A0A382ZUM8-F1
#
_entry.id   AF-A0A382ZUM8-F1
#
_cell.length_a   1.000
_cell.length_b   1.000
_cell.length_c   1.000
_cell.angle_alpha   90.00
_cell.angle_beta   90.00
_cell.angle_gamma   90.00
#
_symmetry.space_group_name_H-M   'P 1'
#
loop_
_entity.id
_entity.type
_entity.pdbx_description
1 polymer ?
#
loop_
_entity_poly.entity_id
_entity_poly.type
_entity_poly.pdbx_seq_one_letter_code
_entity_poly.pdbx_strand_id
1 'polypeptide(L)' 'MAKRLAAGLGLLLALSLGQAQAATKPNILWIVGENFSLDLACYGQKNVSTPNLDRLAREGTRYTKVYSTSPV' A
#
# COMPACT_ATOMS: atom_id res chain seq x y z
N MET A 1 -1.18 51.04 -14.60
CA MET A 1 -1.85 49.84 -15.17
C MET A 1 -1.04 48.56 -14.93
N ALA A 2 0.27 48.52 -15.22
CA ALA A 2 1.14 47.33 -15.08
C ALA A 2 1.20 46.67 -13.68
N LYS A 3 1.20 47.45 -12.58
CA LYS A 3 1.23 46.89 -11.20
C LYS A 3 -0.01 46.07 -10.82
N ARG A 4 -1.16 46.35 -11.46
CA ARG A 4 -2.42 45.61 -11.21
C ARG A 4 -2.43 44.25 -11.89
N LEU A 5 -1.76 44.10 -13.03
CA LEU A 5 -1.60 42.81 -13.72
C LEU A 5 -0.65 41.87 -12.97
N ALA A 6 0.47 42.38 -12.44
CA ALA A 6 1.42 41.57 -11.66
C ALA A 6 0.80 41.00 -10.37
N ALA A 7 -0.04 41.79 -9.68
CA ALA A 7 -0.76 41.34 -8.49
C ALA A 7 -1.80 40.25 -8.79
N GLY A 8 -2.52 40.36 -9.92
CA GLY A 8 -3.48 39.34 -10.36
C GLY A 8 -2.82 38.01 -10.71
N LEU A 9 -1.64 38.04 -11.35
CA LEU A 9 -0.88 36.85 -11.72
C LEU A 9 -0.30 36.14 -10.49
N GLY A 10 0.22 36.90 -9.51
CA GLY A 10 0.72 36.35 -8.25
C GLY A 10 -0.37 35.65 -7.43
N LEU A 11 -1.60 36.19 -7.43
CA LEU A 11 -2.74 35.60 -6.74
C LEU A 11 -3.21 34.29 -7.40
N LEU A 12 -3.24 34.25 -8.75
CA LEU A 12 -3.58 33.04 -9.52
C LEU A 12 -2.56 31.91 -9.31
N LEU A 13 -1.27 32.23 -9.27
CA LEU A 13 -0.21 31.25 -8.95
C LEU A 13 -0.33 30.71 -7.52
N ALA A 14 -0.63 31.57 -6.54
CA ALA A 14 -0.83 31.14 -5.15
C ALA A 14 -2.05 30.21 -4.99
N LEU A 15 -3.13 30.45 -5.74
CA LEU A 15 -4.33 29.60 -5.74
C LEU A 15 -4.07 28.21 -6.36
N SER A 16 -3.15 28.10 -7.32
CA SER A 16 -2.82 26.83 -7.97
C SER A 16 -1.95 25.89 -7.11
N LEU A 17 -1.21 26.43 -6.14
CA LEU A 17 -0.30 25.68 -5.25
C LEU A 17 -1.00 25.10 -4.01
N GLY A 18 -2.24 25.54 -3.72
CA GLY A 18 -2.94 25.22 -2.48
C GLY A 18 -3.81 23.95 -2.51
N GLN A 19 -3.98 23.30 -3.66
CA GLN A 19 -4.76 22.07 -3.75
C GLN A 19 -3.89 20.85 -3.43
N ALA A 20 -3.57 20.66 -2.16
CA ALA A 20 -3.10 19.37 -1.67
C ALA A 20 -4.26 18.38 -1.78
N GLN A 21 -4.19 17.46 -2.75
CA GLN A 21 -5.15 16.37 -2.86
C GLN A 21 -5.06 15.53 -1.59
N ALA A 22 -6.11 15.54 -0.76
CA ALA A 22 -6.14 14.71 0.45
C ALA A 22 -5.97 13.25 0.02
N ALA A 23 -4.92 12.59 0.51
CA ALA A 23 -4.69 11.18 0.20
C ALA A 23 -5.93 10.38 0.62
N THR A 24 -6.48 9.61 -0.32
CA THR A 24 -7.64 8.78 -0.04
C THR A 24 -7.29 7.79 1.08
N LYS A 25 -8.10 7.77 2.15
CA LYS A 25 -7.91 6.79 3.23
C LYS A 25 -8.08 5.38 2.65
N PRO A 26 -7.06 4.50 2.75
CA PRO A 26 -7.19 3.15 2.22
C PRO A 26 -8.15 2.33 3.09
N ASN A 27 -8.81 1.35 2.47
CA ASN A 27 -9.48 0.28 3.19
C ASN A 27 -8.44 -0.76 3.62
N ILE A 28 -8.62 -1.35 4.80
CA ILE A 28 -7.75 -2.40 5.32
C ILE A 28 -8.57 -3.69 5.39
N LEU A 29 -8.12 -4.73 4.68
CA LEU A 29 -8.66 -6.08 4.78
C LEU A 29 -7.64 -6.95 5.54
N TRP A 30 -8.03 -7.41 6.73
CA TRP A 30 -7.20 -8.30 7.55
C TRP A 30 -7.70 -9.74 7.41
N ILE A 31 -6.90 -10.59 6.77
CA ILE A 31 -7.17 -12.03 6.62
C ILE A 31 -6.20 -12.79 7.53
N VAL A 32 -6.73 -13.65 8.39
CA VAL A 32 -5.95 -14.54 9.27
C VAL A 32 -6.41 -15.97 9.03
N GLY A 33 -5.45 -16.87 8.86
CA GLY A 33 -5.70 -18.31 8.85
C GLY A 33 -5.31 -18.91 10.20
N GLU A 34 -6.12 -19.85 10.68
CA GLU A 34 -5.83 -20.63 11.88
C GLU A 34 -4.96 -21.86 11.54
N ASN A 35 -4.11 -22.28 12.48
CA ASN A 35 -3.24 -23.46 12.35
C ASN A 35 -2.42 -23.48 11.04
N PHE A 36 -1.84 -22.32 10.71
CA PHE A 36 -1.17 -22.11 9.43
C PHE A 36 0.35 -22.10 9.60
N SER A 37 1.05 -22.94 8.84
CA SER A 37 2.51 -22.93 8.69
C SER A 37 2.93 -22.13 7.45
N LEU A 38 4.25 -22.02 7.22
CA LEU A 38 4.79 -21.46 5.98
C LEU A 38 4.78 -22.47 4.82
N ASP A 39 3.91 -23.47 4.85
CA ASP A 39 3.84 -24.51 3.82
C ASP A 39 3.09 -24.04 2.56
N LEU A 40 3.53 -22.93 1.97
CA LEU A 40 2.94 -22.33 0.77
C LEU A 40 3.93 -22.36 -0.39
N ALA A 41 3.40 -22.35 -1.61
CA ALA A 41 4.23 -22.32 -2.81
C ALA A 41 5.11 -21.07 -2.85
N CYS A 42 4.57 -19.91 -2.45
CA CYS A 42 5.35 -18.67 -2.34
C CYS A 42 6.46 -18.73 -1.26
N TYR A 43 6.43 -19.67 -0.33
CA TYR A 43 7.53 -19.92 0.62
C TYR A 43 8.47 -21.07 0.19
N GLY A 44 8.27 -21.64 -1.01
CA GLY A 44 9.15 -22.63 -1.61
C GLY A 44 8.65 -24.07 -1.55
N GLN A 45 7.42 -24.32 -1.08
CA GLN A 45 6.87 -25.67 -1.08
C GLN A 45 6.57 -26.16 -2.50
N LYS A 46 7.26 -27.22 -2.92
CA LYS A 46 7.21 -27.74 -4.31
C LYS A 46 5.92 -28.46 -4.68
N ASN A 47 5.25 -29.04 -3.69
CA ASN A 47 4.07 -29.89 -3.89
C ASN A 47 2.76 -29.23 -3.45
N VAL A 48 2.80 -27.93 -3.14
CA VAL A 48 1.64 -27.14 -2.73
C VAL A 48 1.32 -26.14 -3.83
N SER A 49 0.02 -25.94 -4.12
CA SER A 49 -0.46 -24.94 -5.06
C SER A 49 -1.31 -23.90 -4.34
N THR A 50 -0.82 -22.66 -4.26
CA THR A 50 -1.49 -21.54 -3.58
C THR A 50 -1.62 -20.30 -4.46
N PRO A 51 -2.22 -20.39 -5.67
CA PRO A 51 -2.08 -19.36 -6.71
C PRO A 51 -2.57 -17.96 -6.29
N ASN A 52 -3.59 -17.89 -5.44
CA ASN A 52 -4.11 -16.62 -4.91
C ASN A 52 -3.15 -15.96 -3.90
N LEU A 53 -2.55 -16.75 -3.00
CA LEU A 53 -1.56 -16.25 -2.04
C LEU A 53 -0.23 -15.95 -2.73
N ASP A 54 0.12 -16.72 -3.75
CA ASP A 54 1.31 -16.46 -4.56
C ASP A 54 1.17 -15.15 -5.33
N ARG A 55 -0.02 -14.87 -5.88
CA ARG A 55 -0.32 -13.57 -6.50
C ARG A 55 -0.21 -12.44 -5.50
N LEU A 56 -0.84 -12.57 -4.33
CA LEU A 56 -0.76 -11.57 -3.26
C LEU A 56 0.70 -11.29 -2.84
N ALA A 57 1.52 -12.34 -2.72
CA ALA A 57 2.93 -12.21 -2.38
C ALA A 57 3.78 -11.54 -3.48
N ARG A 58 3.40 -11.67 -4.76
CA ARG A 58 4.08 -11.00 -5.89
C ARG A 58 3.67 -9.53 -6.03
N GLU A 59 2.42 -9.21 -5.73
CA GLU A 59 1.85 -7.85 -5.86
C GLU A 59 2.13 -6.98 -4.62
N GLY A 60 2.57 -7.59 -3.52
CA GLY A 60 2.86 -6.90 -2.27
C GLY A 60 4.21 -7.30 -1.66
N THR A 61 4.27 -7.24 -0.33
CA THR A 61 5.46 -7.59 0.44
C THR A 61 5.26 -8.93 1.13
N ARG A 62 6.18 -9.87 0.89
CA ARG A 62 6.25 -11.15 1.61
C ARG A 62 7.36 -11.11 2.66
N TYR A 63 6.98 -11.31 3.92
CA TYR A 63 7.94 -11.40 5.02
C TYR A 63 8.48 -12.83 5.14
N THR A 64 9.78 -13.02 4.92
CA THR A 64 10.44 -14.33 5.03
C THR A 64 11.02 -14.62 6.42
N LYS A 65 10.98 -13.62 7.31
CA LYS A 65 11.34 -13.71 8.73
C LYS A 65 10.16 -13.20 9.55
N VAL A 66 9.21 -14.09 9.85
CA VAL A 66 7.97 -13.79 10.56
C VAL A 66 7.74 -14.84 11.64
N TYR A 67 7.34 -14.42 12.83
CA TYR A 67 7.25 -15.27 14.01
C TYR A 67 6.00 -14.93 14.82
N SER A 68 5.34 -15.93 15.39
CA SER A 68 4.36 -15.72 16.46
C SER A 68 5.08 -15.56 17.79
N THR A 69 4.59 -14.66 18.65
CA THR A 69 5.09 -14.51 20.02
C THR A 69 4.60 -15.64 20.94
N SER A 70 3.54 -16.35 20.55
CA SER A 70 2.98 -17.50 21.27
C SER A 70 2.35 -18.49 20.30
N PRO A 71 2.90 -19.70 20.12
CA PRO A 71 2.33 -20.73 19.26
C PRO A 71 1.40 -21.64 20.08
N VAL A 72 0.21 -21.14 20.43
CA VAL A 72 -0.84 -21.91 21.14
C VAL A 72 -1.99 -22.26 20.23
#